data_AF-A0A0C2N7N3-F1
#
_entry.id   AF-A0A0C2N7N3-F1
#
_cell.length_a   1.000
_cell.length_b   1.000
_cell.length_c   1.000
_cell.angle_alpha   90.00
_cell.angle_beta   90.00
_cell.angle_gamma   90.00
#
_symmetry.space_group_name_H-M   'P 1'
#
loop_
_entity.id
_entity.type
_entity.pdbx_description
1 polymer ?
#
loop_
_entity_poly.entity_id
_entity_poly.type
_entity_poly.pdbx_seq_one_letter_code
_entity_poly.pdbx_strand_id
1 'polypeptide(L)'
;MKVCEYDKMRTYYLYDGVKRSCEKVKSCDPIPQNENLFESLKQCRSICASPHLVKRQECLTDWGDPYVDRDVKGDYQIAFNKNLAMCDIYVKHEGSDPPPLFKTRDECKLYCLINPPS
;
A
#
# COMPACT_ATOMS: atom_id res chain seq x y z
N MET A 1 -24.92 26.35 -5.37
CA MET A 1 -24.16 25.09 -5.25
C MET A 1 -24.18 24.44 -6.64
N LYS A 2 -23.07 24.39 -7.38
CA LYS A 2 -23.06 23.79 -8.72
C LYS A 2 -23.29 22.29 -8.56
N VAL A 3 -24.31 21.76 -9.24
CA VAL A 3 -24.55 20.32 -9.30
C VAL A 3 -23.38 19.70 -10.05
N CYS A 4 -22.67 18.80 -9.39
CA CYS A 4 -21.64 18.02 -10.03
C CYS A 4 -22.27 16.82 -10.70
N GLU A 5 -22.09 16.73 -12.02
CA GLU A 5 -22.46 15.55 -12.78
C GLU A 5 -21.52 14.39 -12.39
N TYR A 6 -22.07 13.19 -12.22
CA TYR A 6 -21.35 12.04 -11.65
C TYR A 6 -20.12 11.62 -12.48
N ASP A 7 -20.16 11.88 -13.78
CA ASP A 7 -19.11 11.65 -14.77
C ASP A 7 -17.92 12.61 -14.67
N LYS A 8 -18.09 13.74 -13.95
CA LYS A 8 -17.01 14.73 -13.71
C LYS A 8 -16.32 14.54 -12.36
N MET A 9 -16.73 13.56 -11.57
CA MET A 9 -16.09 13.24 -10.28
C MET A 9 -14.73 12.57 -10.49
N ARG A 10 -13.68 13.17 -9.94
CA ARG A 10 -12.36 12.53 -9.83
C ARG A 10 -12.26 11.78 -8.51
N THR A 11 -11.53 10.68 -8.52
CA THR A 11 -11.22 9.89 -7.32
C THR A 11 -9.88 10.34 -6.75
N TYR A 12 -9.85 10.53 -5.44
CA TYR A 12 -8.64 10.81 -4.66
C TYR A 12 -8.59 9.87 -3.45
N TYR A 13 -7.45 9.86 -2.77
CA TYR A 13 -7.19 9.06 -1.59
C TYR A 13 -6.68 9.96 -0.47
N LEU A 14 -7.37 9.96 0.66
CA LEU A 14 -7.03 10.74 1.85
C LEU A 14 -6.50 9.80 2.92
N TYR A 15 -5.39 10.12 3.58
CA TYR A 15 -4.97 9.34 4.75
C TYR A 15 -5.75 9.75 6.00
N ASP A 16 -6.43 8.78 6.61
CA ASP A 16 -7.11 8.90 7.89
C ASP A 16 -6.14 8.44 8.99
N GLY A 17 -5.55 9.40 9.72
CA GLY A 17 -4.59 9.12 10.79
C GLY A 17 -5.19 8.41 12.01
N VAL A 18 -6.51 8.46 12.18
CA VAL A 18 -7.21 7.77 13.27
C VAL A 18 -7.37 6.29 12.92
N LYS A 19 -7.87 6.00 11.72
CA LYS A 19 -8.01 4.61 11.21
C LYS A 19 -6.69 4.00 10.74
N ARG A 20 -5.68 4.85 10.51
CA ARG A 20 -4.41 4.49 9.87
C ARG A 20 -4.59 3.86 8.48
N SER A 21 -5.55 4.36 7.72
CA SER A 21 -5.94 3.84 6.40
C SER A 21 -6.04 4.94 5.35
N CYS A 22 -5.97 4.54 4.08
CA CYS A 22 -6.20 5.42 2.94
C CYS A 22 -7.65 5.29 2.46
N GLU A 23 -8.42 6.36 2.62
CA GLU A 23 -9.84 6.41 2.32
C GLU A 23 -10.10 7.00 0.93
N LYS A 24 -11.03 6.41 0.19
CA LYS A 24 -11.40 6.88 -1.14
C LYS A 24 -12.38 8.05 -1.04
N VAL A 25 -12.03 9.17 -1.66
CA VAL A 25 -12.87 10.37 -1.74
C VAL A 25 -13.17 10.70 -3.19
N LYS A 26 -14.37 11.22 -3.47
CA LYS A 26 -14.76 11.73 -4.79
C LYS A 26 -14.99 13.23 -4.70
N SER A 27 -14.43 13.98 -5.63
CA SER A 27 -14.64 15.43 -5.72
C SER A 27 -14.71 15.89 -7.17
N CYS A 28 -15.41 16.98 -7.38
CA CYS A 28 -15.63 17.63 -8.67
C CYS A 28 -14.74 18.86 -8.84
N ASP A 29 -14.38 19.47 -7.72
CA ASP A 29 -13.43 20.56 -7.70
C ASP A 29 -12.01 19.99 -7.70
N PRO A 30 -11.04 20.69 -8.32
CA PRO A 30 -9.63 20.45 -8.06
C PRO A 30 -9.44 20.64 -6.55
N ILE A 31 -9.20 19.55 -5.84
CA ILE A 31 -8.90 19.65 -4.42
C ILE A 31 -7.47 20.23 -4.33
N PRO A 32 -7.22 21.25 -3.49
CA PRO A 32 -5.86 21.72 -3.27
C PRO A 32 -4.98 20.52 -2.93
N GLN A 33 -3.87 20.38 -3.65
CA GLN A 33 -2.83 19.41 -3.34
C GLN A 33 -2.25 19.79 -1.98
N ASN A 34 -2.80 19.21 -0.92
CA ASN A 34 -2.22 19.23 0.40
C ASN A 34 -1.50 17.90 0.64
N GLU A 35 -0.61 17.85 1.63
CA GLU A 35 0.25 16.69 1.90
C GLU A 35 -0.52 15.41 2.26
N ASN A 36 -1.83 15.50 2.54
CA ASN A 36 -2.66 14.39 2.99
C ASN A 36 -3.56 13.79 1.90
N LEU A 37 -3.55 14.35 0.68
CA LEU A 37 -4.39 13.93 -0.43
C LEU A 37 -3.57 13.44 -1.62
N PHE A 38 -3.91 12.26 -2.12
CA PHE A 38 -3.18 11.56 -3.16
C PHE A 38 -4.09 11.20 -4.33
N GLU A 39 -3.57 11.25 -5.54
CA GLU A 39 -4.29 10.78 -6.74
C GLU A 39 -4.28 9.24 -6.85
N SER A 40 -3.38 8.59 -6.10
CA SER A 40 -3.18 7.15 -6.14
C SER A 40 -3.24 6.52 -4.75
N LEU A 41 -3.98 5.42 -4.63
CA LEU A 41 -4.02 4.61 -3.42
C LEU A 41 -2.63 4.09 -3.05
N LYS A 42 -1.84 3.71 -4.07
CA LYS A 42 -0.45 3.26 -3.91
C LYS A 42 0.39 4.34 -3.24
N GLN A 43 0.27 5.58 -3.70
CA GLN A 43 1.02 6.70 -3.15
C GLN A 43 0.59 7.00 -1.71
N CYS A 44 -0.72 7.04 -1.44
CA CYS A 44 -1.22 7.21 -0.08
C CYS A 44 -0.70 6.11 0.87
N ARG A 45 -0.72 4.85 0.41
CA ARG A 45 -0.26 3.72 1.22
C ARG A 45 1.24 3.76 1.47
N SER A 46 2.03 4.01 0.44
CA SER A 46 3.49 3.99 0.56
C SER A 46 4.02 5.13 1.41
N ILE A 47 3.41 6.31 1.34
CA ILE A 47 3.83 7.51 2.07
C ILE A 47 3.25 7.54 3.49
N CYS A 48 1.98 7.19 3.67
CA CYS A 48 1.29 7.35 4.95
C CYS A 48 0.96 6.02 5.63
N ALA A 49 0.18 5.14 4.99
CA ALA A 49 -0.37 3.97 5.70
C ALA A 49 0.72 2.98 6.14
N SER A 50 1.61 2.58 5.24
CA SER A 50 2.63 1.55 5.47
C SER A 50 3.60 1.90 6.61
N PRO A 51 4.18 3.12 6.69
CA PRO A 51 5.02 3.51 7.82
C PRO A 51 4.34 3.38 9.19
N HIS A 52 3.03 3.57 9.27
CA HIS A 52 2.27 3.44 10.51
C HIS A 52 1.83 2.00 10.85
N LEU A 53 2.02 1.05 9.94
CA LEU A 53 1.69 -0.36 10.13
C LEU A 53 2.91 -1.20 10.51
N VAL A 54 4.11 -0.78 10.09
CA VAL A 54 5.34 -1.56 10.30
C VAL A 54 6.08 -1.15 11.57
N LYS A 55 6.76 -2.10 12.20
CA LYS A 55 7.67 -1.86 13.34
C LYS A 55 9.15 -1.84 12.94
N ARG A 56 9.47 -2.22 11.70
CA ARG A 56 10.84 -2.35 11.17
C ARG A 56 10.97 -1.60 9.85
N GLN A 57 12.00 -0.76 9.74
CA GLN A 57 12.21 0.05 8.56
C GLN A 57 12.60 -0.81 7.34
N GLU A 58 13.31 -1.93 7.55
CA GLU A 58 13.65 -2.85 6.45
C GLU A 58 12.42 -3.47 5.77
N CYS A 59 11.25 -3.47 6.43
CA CYS A 59 10.01 -3.92 5.81
C CYS A 59 9.43 -2.90 4.82
N LEU A 60 9.91 -1.64 4.79
CA LEU A 60 9.47 -0.61 3.85
C LEU A 60 10.30 -0.53 2.58
N THR A 61 11.20 -1.49 2.35
CA THR A 61 11.94 -1.58 1.09
C THR A 61 10.96 -1.65 -0.07
N ASP A 62 11.13 -0.76 -1.05
CA ASP A 62 10.29 -0.73 -2.24
C ASP A 62 10.78 -1.78 -3.23
N TRP A 63 9.96 -2.78 -3.45
CA TRP A 63 10.17 -3.79 -4.48
C TRP A 63 9.09 -3.70 -5.57
N GLY A 64 8.42 -2.55 -5.70
CA GLY A 64 7.44 -2.31 -6.76
C GLY A 64 6.07 -2.93 -6.50
N ASP A 65 5.33 -3.15 -7.59
CA ASP A 65 4.02 -3.79 -7.54
C ASP A 65 4.16 -5.31 -7.65
N PRO A 66 3.39 -6.10 -6.89
CA PRO A 66 3.36 -7.53 -7.06
C PRO A 66 2.61 -7.83 -8.36
N TYR A 67 3.35 -7.97 -9.45
CA TYR A 67 2.81 -8.57 -10.66
C TYR A 67 2.98 -10.08 -10.55
N VAL A 68 1.97 -10.72 -9.98
CA VAL A 68 1.86 -12.17 -10.01
C VAL A 68 0.54 -12.50 -10.69
N ASP A 69 0.65 -13.15 -11.85
CA ASP A 69 -0.49 -13.85 -12.43
C ASP A 69 -1.02 -14.84 -11.39
N ARG A 70 -2.34 -14.95 -11.24
CA ARG A 70 -2.95 -15.67 -10.09
C ARG A 70 -2.59 -17.17 -10.04
N ASP A 71 -1.98 -17.68 -11.11
CA ASP A 71 -1.57 -19.07 -11.29
C ASP A 71 -0.06 -19.30 -11.11
N VAL A 72 0.63 -18.55 -10.25
CA VAL A 72 2.03 -18.84 -9.94
C VAL A 72 2.16 -20.18 -9.22
N LYS A 73 2.47 -21.22 -9.99
CA LYS A 73 2.87 -22.55 -9.50
C LYS A 73 4.37 -22.53 -9.24
N GLY A 74 4.77 -22.76 -7.99
CA GLY A 74 6.18 -22.86 -7.59
C GLY A 74 6.44 -22.36 -6.17
N ASP A 75 7.70 -22.41 -5.76
CA ASP A 75 8.16 -21.84 -4.50
C ASP A 75 8.17 -20.30 -4.61
N TYR A 76 7.25 -19.65 -3.92
CA TYR A 76 7.23 -18.19 -3.79
C TYR A 76 7.67 -17.75 -2.40
N GLN A 77 8.22 -16.54 -2.33
CA GLN A 77 8.54 -15.88 -1.07
C GLN A 77 7.50 -14.80 -0.79
N ILE A 78 7.34 -14.48 0.49
CA ILE A 78 6.45 -13.42 0.96
C ILE A 78 7.30 -12.25 1.47
N ALA A 79 6.88 -11.03 1.17
CA ALA A 79 7.46 -9.81 1.74
C ALA A 79 6.36 -8.80 2.06
N PHE A 80 6.64 -7.85 2.96
CA PHE A 80 5.73 -6.71 3.14
C PHE A 80 5.84 -5.79 1.93
N ASN A 81 4.72 -5.52 1.28
CA ASN A 81 4.63 -4.59 0.17
C ASN A 81 4.15 -3.23 0.68
N LYS A 82 5.01 -2.20 0.66
CA LYS A 82 4.64 -0.85 1.12
C LYS A 82 3.56 -0.19 0.25
N ASN A 83 3.44 -0.58 -1.01
CA ASN A 83 2.48 -0.04 -1.97
C ASN A 83 1.08 -0.64 -1.76
N LEU A 84 1.00 -1.88 -1.23
CA LEU A 84 -0.25 -2.52 -0.84
C LEU A 84 -0.59 -2.39 0.64
N ALA A 85 0.39 -2.03 1.48
CA ALA A 85 0.28 -1.99 2.93
C ALA A 85 -0.04 -3.36 3.56
N MET A 86 0.52 -4.45 2.99
CA MET A 86 0.31 -5.81 3.46
C MET A 86 1.44 -6.77 3.06
N CYS A 87 1.48 -7.94 3.69
CA CYS A 87 2.36 -9.04 3.30
C CYS A 87 1.81 -9.77 2.08
N ASP A 88 2.58 -9.79 1.00
CA ASP A 88 2.20 -10.40 -0.27
C ASP A 88 3.36 -11.12 -0.96
N ILE A 89 3.07 -11.81 -2.06
CA ILE A 89 4.06 -12.54 -2.85
C ILE A 89 5.11 -11.57 -3.37
N TYR A 90 6.37 -11.86 -3.05
CA TYR A 90 7.53 -11.13 -3.53
C TYR A 90 7.90 -11.58 -4.94
N VAL A 91 8.02 -10.60 -5.84
CA VAL A 91 8.56 -10.78 -7.18
C VAL A 91 9.81 -9.93 -7.28
N LYS A 92 10.94 -10.55 -7.58
CA LYS A 92 12.21 -9.86 -7.73
C LYS A 92 12.17 -8.98 -8.98
N HIS A 93 12.29 -7.67 -8.81
CA HIS A 93 12.51 -6.73 -9.89
C HIS A 93 14.01 -6.40 -10.01
N GLU A 94 14.52 -6.30 -11.23
CA GLU A 94 15.92 -5.93 -11.46
C GLU A 94 16.20 -4.54 -10.86
N GLY A 95 17.33 -4.41 -10.16
CA GLY A 95 17.78 -3.15 -9.57
C GLY A 95 17.12 -2.76 -8.23
N SER A 96 16.30 -3.62 -7.64
CA SER A 96 15.74 -3.40 -6.29
C SER A 96 16.43 -4.28 -5.24
N ASP A 97 16.74 -3.69 -4.08
CA ASP A 97 17.21 -4.44 -2.93
C ASP A 97 16.10 -5.34 -2.40
N PRO A 98 16.39 -6.60 -2.03
CA PRO A 98 15.38 -7.48 -1.49
C PRO A 98 14.91 -6.97 -0.11
N PRO A 99 13.58 -6.91 0.14
CA PRO A 99 13.06 -6.77 1.50
C PRO A 99 13.35 -8.05 2.30
N PRO A 100 13.05 -8.09 3.62
CA PRO A 100 12.96 -9.35 4.36
C PRO A 100 11.97 -10.30 3.68
N LEU A 101 12.44 -11.53 3.40
CA LEU A 101 11.70 -12.57 2.69
C LEU A 101 11.30 -13.70 3.65
N PHE A 102 10.06 -14.16 3.53
CA PHE A 102 9.45 -15.16 4.40
C PHE A 102 8.84 -16.30 3.59
N LYS A 103 8.61 -17.44 4.24
CA LYS A 103 7.92 -18.57 3.60
C LYS A 103 6.40 -18.42 3.71
N THR A 104 5.93 -17.76 4.76
CA THR A 104 4.49 -17.60 5.01
C THR A 104 4.10 -16.14 5.23
N ARG A 105 2.82 -15.82 4.97
CA ARG A 105 2.24 -14.51 5.28
C ARG A 105 2.25 -14.21 6.77
N ASP A 106 2.09 -15.22 7.62
CA ASP A 106 2.05 -15.02 9.07
C ASP A 106 3.43 -14.73 9.65
N GLU A 107 4.49 -15.39 9.16
CA GLU A 107 5.88 -15.01 9.46
C GLU A 107 6.14 -13.55 9.09
N CYS A 108 5.74 -13.14 7.89
CA CYS A 108 5.88 -11.75 7.44
C CYS A 108 5.11 -10.77 8.35
N LYS A 109 3.84 -11.06 8.68
CA LYS A 109 3.03 -10.21 9.55
C LYS A 109 3.65 -10.08 10.94
N LEU A 110 4.05 -11.20 11.55
CA LEU A 110 4.67 -11.24 12.86
C LEU A 110 5.98 -10.47 12.88
N TYR A 111 6.76 -10.52 11.79
CA TYR A 111 8.02 -9.81 11.69
C TYR A 111 7.85 -8.31 11.43
N CYS A 112 7.00 -7.94 10.47
CA CYS A 112 6.90 -6.58 9.96
C CYS A 112 5.86 -5.72 10.68
N LEU A 113 4.72 -6.25 11.09
CA LEU A 113 3.59 -5.43 11.57
C LEU A 113 3.70 -5.13 13.07
N ILE A 114 3.24 -3.93 13.46
CA ILE A 114 3.07 -3.52 14.86
C ILE A 114 1.99 -4.38 15.52
N ASN A 115 0.82 -4.47 14.87
CA ASN A 115 -0.33 -5.26 15.32
C ASN A 115 -0.72 -6.25 14.20
N PRO A 116 -0.13 -7.45 14.18
CA PRO A 116 -0.49 -8.44 13.17
C PRO A 116 -1.97 -8.82 13.33
N PRO A 117 -2.78 -8.81 12.25
CA PRO A 117 -4.17 -9.25 12.33
C PRO A 117 -4.22 -10.74 12.68
N SER A 118 -5.02 -11.07 13.70
CA SER A 118 -5.33 -12.42 14.17
C SER A 118 -6.06 -13.24 13.12
#